data_AF-A0A8T6CHW1-F1
#
_entry.id   AF-A0A8T6CHW1-F1
#
_cell.length_a   1.000
_cell.length_b   1.000
_cell.length_c   1.000
_cell.angle_alpha   90.00
_cell.angle_beta   90.00
_cell.angle_gamma   90.00
#
_symmetry.space_group_name_H-M   'P 1'
#
loop_
_entity.id
_entity.type
_entity.pdbx_description
1 polymer ?
#
loop_
_entity_poly.entity_id
_entity_poly.type
_entity_poly.pdbx_seq_one_letter_code
_entity_poly.pdbx_strand_id
1 'polypeptide(L)'
;MAFLSTLFSIIRSPRFLVPFGFALGGFFLYLTIRGIDWQEVGEQLAETSLLAVVGAVAIMLFSSFLRAYRWRLMWTSERVTTWRLFTVEMAALGLNNFAPVRLMDEPAVLTMLTLRDKHPAATFVHYIVMKL
;
A
#
# COMPACT_ATOMS: atom_id res chain seq x y z
N MET A 1 39.48 -5.32 7.43
CA MET A 1 38.33 -4.39 7.64
C MET A 1 37.85 -3.72 6.34
N ALA A 2 38.74 -3.33 5.41
CA ALA A 2 38.35 -2.65 4.15
C ALA A 2 37.40 -3.46 3.24
N PHE A 3 37.58 -4.78 3.13
CA PHE A 3 36.74 -5.63 2.27
C PHE A 3 35.27 -5.66 2.70
N LEU A 4 35.00 -5.72 4.00
CA LEU A 4 33.64 -5.71 4.56
C LEU A 4 32.95 -4.36 4.36
N SER A 5 33.67 -3.24 4.49
CA SER A 5 33.11 -1.91 4.22
C SER A 5 32.77 -1.70 2.74
N THR A 6 33.59 -2.23 1.83
CA THR A 6 33.32 -2.14 0.38
C THR A 6 32.14 -3.02 -0.01
N LEU A 7 32.05 -4.23 0.54
CA LEU A 7 30.90 -5.13 0.37
C LEU A 7 29.60 -4.47 0.87
N PHE A 8 29.62 -3.84 2.05
CA PHE A 8 28.46 -3.11 2.58
C PHE A 8 28.06 -1.91 1.68
N SER A 9 29.02 -1.20 1.11
CA SER A 9 28.73 -0.08 0.19
C SER A 9 28.12 -0.54 -1.13
N ILE A 10 28.54 -1.70 -1.65
CA ILE A 10 28.00 -2.30 -2.89
C ILE A 10 26.58 -2.83 -2.64
N ILE A 11 26.37 -3.55 -1.53
CA ILE A 11 25.05 -4.05 -1.12
C ILE A 11 24.06 -2.91 -0.89
N ARG A 12 24.51 -1.74 -0.43
CA ARG A 12 23.65 -0.58 -0.21
C ARG A 12 23.41 0.27 -1.47
N SER A 13 24.04 -0.09 -2.60
CA SER A 13 23.87 0.66 -3.84
C SER A 13 22.54 0.31 -4.53
N PRO A 14 21.73 1.30 -4.94
CA PRO A 14 20.44 1.05 -5.59
C PRO A 14 20.59 0.28 -6.92
N ARG A 15 21.77 0.35 -7.53
CA ARG A 15 22.13 -0.30 -8.78
C ARG A 15 22.21 -1.83 -8.65
N PHE A 16 22.52 -2.34 -7.46
CA PHE A 16 22.59 -3.77 -7.17
C PHE A 16 21.30 -4.27 -6.49
N LEU A 17 20.76 -3.49 -5.56
CA LEU A 17 19.54 -3.85 -4.81
C LEU A 17 18.32 -4.06 -5.71
N VAL A 18 18.13 -3.18 -6.71
CA VAL A 18 16.94 -3.25 -7.57
C VAL A 18 16.94 -4.53 -8.43
N PRO A 19 17.99 -4.84 -9.22
CA PRO A 19 18.03 -6.10 -9.97
C PRO A 19 18.01 -7.34 -9.08
N PHE A 20 18.69 -7.30 -7.93
CA PHE A 20 18.67 -8.41 -6.97
C PHE A 20 17.26 -8.66 -6.42
N GLY A 21 16.53 -7.60 -6.06
CA GLY A 21 15.14 -7.69 -5.60
C GLY A 21 14.22 -8.29 -6.67
N PHE A 22 14.36 -7.86 -7.93
CA PHE A 22 13.61 -8.44 -9.05
C PHE A 22 13.97 -9.91 -9.28
N ALA A 23 15.26 -10.27 -9.25
CA ALA A 23 15.70 -11.66 -9.42
C ALA A 23 15.17 -12.55 -8.30
N LEU A 24 15.23 -12.09 -7.05
CA LEU A 24 14.72 -12.80 -5.89
C LEU A 24 13.19 -12.95 -5.95
N GLY A 25 12.47 -11.88 -6.29
CA GLY A 25 11.02 -11.90 -6.48
C GLY A 25 10.60 -12.86 -7.60
N GLY A 26 11.29 -12.82 -8.74
CA GLY A 26 11.06 -13.73 -9.86
C GLY A 26 11.35 -15.19 -9.51
N PHE A 27 12.39 -15.44 -8.71
CA PHE A 27 12.71 -16.77 -8.21
C PHE A 27 11.58 -17.31 -7.31
N PHE A 28 11.08 -16.52 -6.35
CA PHE A 28 9.94 -16.93 -5.53
C PHE A 28 8.66 -17.12 -6.35
N LEU A 29 8.39 -16.25 -7.32
CA LEU A 29 7.26 -16.39 -8.22
C LEU A 29 7.33 -17.70 -9.01
N TYR A 30 8.51 -18.05 -9.53
CA TYR A 30 8.75 -19.33 -10.20
C TYR A 30 8.50 -20.51 -9.25
N LEU A 31 9.01 -20.46 -8.02
CA LEU A 31 8.79 -21.52 -7.04
C LEU A 31 7.31 -21.69 -6.69
N THR A 32 6.56 -20.60 -6.56
CA THR A 32 5.12 -20.64 -6.27
C THR A 32 4.33 -21.24 -7.42
N ILE A 33 4.64 -20.86 -8.67
CA ILE A 33 3.89 -21.31 -9.84
C ILE A 33 4.28 -22.74 -10.25
N ARG A 34 5.52 -23.14 -9.99
CA ARG A 34 6.03 -24.45 -10.40
C ARG A 34 5.29 -25.56 -9.67
N GLY A 35 4.63 -26.42 -10.44
CA GLY A 35 3.93 -27.60 -9.91
C GLY A 35 2.49 -27.34 -9.49
N ILE A 36 1.95 -26.15 -9.75
CA ILE A 36 0.51 -25.89 -9.64
C ILE A 36 -0.22 -26.62 -10.77
N ASP A 37 -1.27 -27.37 -10.41
CA ASP A 37 -2.28 -27.81 -11.36
C ASP A 37 -3.26 -26.67 -11.64
N TRP A 38 -3.16 -26.09 -12.83
CA TRP A 38 -4.01 -24.96 -13.23
C TRP A 38 -5.47 -25.34 -13.43
N GLN A 39 -5.76 -26.61 -13.68
CA GLN A 39 -7.14 -27.09 -13.76
C GLN A 39 -7.78 -27.08 -12.37
N GLU A 40 -7.08 -27.63 -11.38
CA GLU A 40 -7.55 -27.64 -9.99
C GLU A 40 -7.74 -26.21 -9.44
N VAL A 41 -6.84 -25.29 -9.77
CA VAL A 41 -7.00 -23.86 -9.41
C VAL A 41 -8.27 -23.26 -10.02
N GLY A 42 -8.56 -23.58 -11.29
CA GLY A 42 -9.77 -23.12 -11.97
C GLY A 42 -11.04 -23.66 -11.33
N GLU A 43 -11.05 -24.94 -10.96
CA GLU A 43 -12.16 -25.60 -10.26
C GLU A 43 -12.39 -24.98 -8.88
N GLN A 44 -11.35 -24.80 -8.07
CA GLN A 44 -11.44 -24.16 -6.75
C GLN A 44 -11.92 -22.70 -6.83
N LEU A 45 -11.49 -21.95 -7.85
CA LEU A 45 -11.97 -20.58 -8.08
C LEU A 45 -13.45 -20.56 -8.48
N ALA A 46 -13.90 -21.53 -9.28
CA ALA A 46 -15.31 -21.65 -9.68
C ALA A 46 -16.23 -22.04 -8.52
N GLU A 47 -15.73 -22.86 -7.59
CA GLU A 47 -16.45 -23.28 -6.38
C GLU A 47 -16.43 -22.22 -5.27
N THR A 48 -15.64 -21.16 -5.42
CA THR A 48 -15.54 -20.11 -4.40
C THR A 48 -16.87 -19.36 -4.26
N SER A 49 -17.36 -19.28 -3.02
CA SER A 49 -18.59 -18.56 -2.71
C SER A 49 -18.48 -17.07 -3.03
N LEU A 50 -19.27 -16.61 -4.01
CA LEU A 50 -19.37 -15.19 -4.36
C LEU A 50 -19.81 -14.34 -3.16
N LEU A 51 -20.67 -14.89 -2.29
CA LEU A 51 -21.10 -14.21 -1.07
C LEU A 51 -19.94 -14.00 -0.08
N ALA A 52 -19.03 -14.98 0.03
CA ALA A 52 -17.85 -14.83 0.87
C ALA A 52 -16.91 -13.76 0.32
N VAL A 53 -16.71 -13.70 -1.00
CA VAL A 53 -15.91 -12.66 -1.66
C VAL A 53 -16.52 -11.27 -1.44
N VAL A 54 -17.82 -11.12 -1.70
CA VAL A 54 -18.54 -9.86 -1.47
C VAL A 54 -18.49 -9.46 0.00
N GLY A 55 -18.65 -10.41 0.92
CA GLY A 55 -18.55 -10.18 2.35
C GLY A 55 -17.14 -9.70 2.76
N ALA A 56 -16.08 -10.33 2.25
CA ALA A 56 -14.71 -9.92 2.50
C ALA A 56 -14.44 -8.50 1.98
N VAL A 57 -14.90 -8.18 0.76
CA VAL A 57 -14.80 -6.84 0.19
C VAL A 57 -15.58 -5.82 1.01
N ALA A 58 -16.80 -6.15 1.44
CA ALA A 58 -17.61 -5.27 2.28
C ALA A 58 -16.94 -4.98 3.62
N ILE A 59 -16.38 -6.00 4.29
CA ILE A 59 -15.64 -5.85 5.55
C ILE A 59 -14.39 -4.98 5.33
N MET A 60 -13.64 -5.21 4.25
CA MET A 60 -12.47 -4.42 3.90
C MET A 60 -12.83 -2.94 3.68
N LEU A 61 -13.89 -2.66 2.91
CA LEU A 61 -14.37 -1.30 2.65
C LEU A 61 -14.87 -0.64 3.93
N PHE A 62 -15.63 -1.36 4.76
CA PHE A 62 -16.15 -0.85 6.01
C PHE A 62 -15.03 -0.53 7.02
N SER A 63 -14.06 -1.43 7.18
CA SER A 63 -12.87 -1.19 8.01
C SER A 63 -12.10 0.04 7.55
N SER A 64 -11.93 0.19 6.23
CA SER A 64 -11.28 1.35 5.64
C SER A 64 -12.08 2.65 5.83
N PHE A 65 -13.41 2.58 5.77
CA PHE A 65 -14.29 3.70 6.04
C PHE A 65 -14.24 4.12 7.52
N LEU A 66 -14.24 3.16 8.45
CA LEU A 66 -14.08 3.44 9.89
C LEU A 66 -12.73 4.09 10.19
N ARG A 67 -11.66 3.67 9.50
CA ARG A 67 -10.36 4.32 9.61
C ARG A 67 -10.41 5.78 9.14
N ALA A 68 -11.01 6.04 7.99
CA ALA A 68 -11.21 7.40 7.49
C ALA A 68 -12.10 8.23 8.43
N TYR A 69 -13.13 7.62 9.03
CA TYR A 69 -13.97 8.29 10.03
C TYR A 69 -13.16 8.69 11.26
N ARG A 70 -12.37 7.75 11.81
CA ARG A 70 -11.47 8.01 12.94
C ARG A 70 -10.55 9.19 12.65
N TRP A 71 -10.03 9.29 11.43
CA TRP A 71 -9.11 10.36 11.05
C TRP A 71 -9.80 11.70 10.80
N ARG A 72 -11.03 11.70 10.28
CA ARG A 72 -11.83 12.92 10.21
C ARG A 72 -11.98 13.58 11.58
N LEU A 73 -12.12 12.81 12.66
CA LEU A 73 -12.24 13.36 14.02
C LEU A 73 -11.00 14.16 14.47
N MET A 74 -9.83 13.91 13.86
CA MET A 74 -8.60 14.64 14.17
C MET A 74 -8.49 15.99 13.44
N TRP A 75 -9.31 16.19 12.41
CA TRP A 75 -9.39 17.47 11.69
C TRP A 75 -10.28 18.44 12.46
N THR A 76 -9.68 19.22 13.36
CA THR A 76 -10.39 20.17 14.24
C THR A 76 -10.60 21.54 13.61
N SER A 77 -9.72 21.96 12.69
CA SER A 77 -9.73 23.29 12.08
C SER A 77 -10.39 23.34 10.68
N GLU A 78 -10.34 22.25 9.91
CA GLU A 78 -10.85 22.21 8.54
C GLU A 78 -11.84 21.06 8.33
N ARG A 79 -12.93 21.33 7.59
CA ARG A 79 -14.03 20.37 7.41
C ARG A 79 -13.77 19.47 6.20
N VAL A 80 -12.94 18.44 6.37
CA VAL A 80 -12.83 17.34 5.40
C VAL A 80 -13.94 16.31 5.67
N THR A 81 -14.65 15.88 4.63
CA THR A 81 -15.69 14.86 4.78
C THR A 81 -15.07 13.47 4.90
N THR A 82 -15.73 12.56 5.64
CA THR A 82 -15.25 11.17 5.80
C THR A 82 -15.12 10.49 4.44
N TRP A 83 -16.07 10.75 3.54
CA TRP A 83 -16.09 10.16 2.21
C TRP A 83 -14.88 10.59 1.37
N ARG A 84 -14.51 11.88 1.46
CA ARG A 84 -13.32 12.40 0.79
C ARG A 84 -12.05 11.71 1.29
N LEU A 85 -11.91 11.61 2.61
CA LEU A 85 -10.74 10.98 3.22
C LEU A 85 -10.65 9.50 2.89
N PHE A 86 -11.78 8.79 2.91
CA PHE A 86 -11.88 7.41 2.48
C PHE A 86 -11.43 7.21 1.03
N THR A 87 -11.91 8.02 0.08
CA THR A 87 -11.50 7.89 -1.34
C THR A 87 -10.00 8.16 -1.52
N VAL A 88 -9.46 9.18 -0.84
CA VAL A 88 -8.03 9.52 -0.90
C VAL A 88 -7.17 8.40 -0.33
N GLU A 89 -7.56 7.84 0.81
CA GLU A 89 -6.86 6.70 1.43
C GLU A 89 -6.93 5.43 0.57
N MET A 90 -8.08 5.12 -0.03
CA MET A 90 -8.22 3.97 -0.92
C MET A 90 -7.36 4.12 -2.18
N ALA A 91 -7.30 5.33 -2.75
CA ALA A 91 -6.42 5.61 -3.88
C ALA A 91 -4.93 5.49 -3.50
N ALA A 92 -4.55 6.01 -2.33
CA ALA A 92 -3.18 5.94 -1.85
C ALA A 92 -2.75 4.49 -1.53
N LEU A 93 -3.62 3.69 -0.90
CA LEU A 93 -3.38 2.26 -0.66
C LEU A 93 -3.32 1.47 -1.97
N GLY A 94 -4.20 1.78 -2.92
CA GLY A 94 -4.16 1.18 -4.25
C GLY A 94 -2.83 1.46 -4.93
N LEU A 95 -2.36 2.71 -4.90
CA LEU A 95 -1.06 3.09 -5.44
C LEU A 95 0.10 2.38 -4.74
N ASN A 96 0.02 2.17 -3.42
CA ASN A 96 1.03 1.40 -2.67
C ASN A 96 1.20 -0.01 -3.22
N ASN A 97 0.09 -0.69 -3.52
CA ASN A 97 0.12 -2.07 -4.00
C ASN A 97 0.81 -2.22 -5.36
N PHE A 98 0.82 -1.17 -6.17
CA PHE A 98 1.53 -1.14 -7.45
C PHE A 98 2.93 -0.52 -7.37
N ALA A 99 3.19 0.26 -6.33
CA ALA A 99 4.46 0.93 -6.16
C ALA A 99 5.55 -0.07 -5.73
N PRO A 100 6.73 -0.09 -6.39
CA PRO A 100 7.85 -0.92 -5.95
C PRO A 100 8.43 -0.46 -4.60
N VAL A 101 8.04 0.72 -4.12
CA VAL A 101 8.47 1.30 -2.86
C VAL A 101 7.23 1.57 -1.99
N ARG A 102 7.15 0.92 -0.83
CA ARG A 102 6.00 0.97 0.11
C ARG A 102 5.79 2.30 0.86
N LEU A 103 6.40 3.38 0.37
CA LEU A 103 6.36 4.73 0.97
C LEU A 103 5.48 5.70 0.17
N MET A 104 4.74 5.23 -0.85
CA MET A 104 4.01 6.13 -1.75
C MET A 104 2.68 6.64 -1.20
N ASP A 105 2.16 6.02 -0.15
CA ASP A 105 0.83 6.30 0.41
C ASP A 105 0.80 7.68 1.05
N GLU A 106 1.86 8.01 1.79
CA GLU A 106 2.00 9.28 2.49
C GLU A 106 2.12 10.45 1.50
N PRO A 107 3.07 10.47 0.55
CA PRO A 107 3.12 11.52 -0.45
C PRO A 107 1.88 11.55 -1.34
N ALA A 108 1.22 10.42 -1.62
CA ALA A 108 -0.04 10.41 -2.37
C ALA A 108 -1.17 11.11 -1.60
N VAL A 109 -1.34 10.83 -0.30
CA VAL A 109 -2.33 11.52 0.53
C VAL A 109 -1.97 13.00 0.71
N LEU A 110 -0.69 13.32 0.93
CA LEU A 110 -0.22 14.70 1.04
C LEU A 110 -0.52 15.49 -0.21
N THR A 111 -0.15 14.97 -1.37
CA THR A 111 -0.33 15.66 -2.66
C THR A 111 -1.80 15.82 -2.97
N MET A 112 -2.63 14.80 -2.74
CA MET A 112 -4.07 14.91 -2.97
C MET A 112 -4.76 15.91 -2.03
N LEU A 113 -4.36 16.00 -0.76
CA LEU A 113 -4.98 16.94 0.18
C LEU A 113 -4.43 18.37 0.06
N THR A 114 -3.15 18.54 -0.29
CA THR A 114 -2.52 19.88 -0.40
C THR A 114 -2.66 20.50 -1.79
N LEU A 115 -2.47 19.75 -2.88
CA LEU A 115 -2.53 20.30 -4.24
C LEU A 115 -3.96 20.41 -4.77
N ARG A 116 -4.83 19.45 -4.44
CA ARG A 116 -6.22 19.45 -4.93
C ARG A 116 -7.18 20.11 -3.94
N ASP A 117 -7.05 19.84 -2.65
CA ASP A 117 -7.97 20.36 -1.63
C ASP A 117 -7.44 21.62 -0.92
N LYS A 118 -6.24 22.10 -1.28
CA LYS A 118 -5.60 23.34 -0.79
C LYS A 118 -5.43 23.43 0.73
N HIS A 119 -5.44 22.29 1.42
CA HIS A 119 -5.22 22.26 2.86
C HIS A 119 -3.76 22.57 3.21
N PRO A 120 -3.46 23.26 4.33
CA PRO A 120 -2.10 23.53 4.77
C PRO A 120 -1.30 22.24 4.97
N ALA A 121 -0.09 22.19 4.43
CA ALA A 121 0.81 21.05 4.59
C ALA A 121 1.18 20.76 6.07
N ALA A 122 1.04 21.75 6.96
CA ALA A 122 1.24 21.58 8.40
C ALA A 122 0.24 20.59 9.03
N THR A 123 -0.99 20.50 8.50
CA THR A 123 -2.00 19.53 8.96
C THR A 123 -1.58 18.08 8.63
N PHE A 124 -0.72 17.89 7.62
CA PHE A 124 -0.22 16.58 7.21
C PHE A 124 0.85 16.00 8.14
N VAL A 125 1.57 16.84 8.89
CA VAL A 125 2.55 16.37 9.88
C VAL A 125 1.86 15.61 11.01
N HIS A 126 0.68 16.06 11.44
CA HIS A 126 -0.15 15.32 12.40
C HIS A 126 -0.59 13.94 11.87
N TYR A 127 -0.88 13.87 10.57
CA TYR A 127 -1.30 12.64 9.92
C TYR A 127 -0.17 11.59 9.83
N ILE A 128 1.06 11.98 9.46
CA ILE A 128 2.21 11.04 9.40
C ILE A 128 2.59 10.55 10.80
N VAL A 129 2.74 11.47 11.76
CA VAL A 129 3.26 11.14 13.11
C VAL A 129 2.35 10.16 13.86
N MET A 130 1.05 10.13 13.58
CA MET A 130 0.09 9.25 14.26
C MET A 130 -0.26 7.96 13.49
N LYS A 131 0.29 7.77 12.28
CA LYS A 131 0.14 6.52 11.51
C LYS A 131 1.28 5.51 11.81
N LEU A 132 2.41 6.00 12.34
CA LEU A 132 3.58 5.23 12.80
C LEU A 132 3.34 4.54 14.15
#